data_AF-A0A8J6LFG5-F1
#
_entry.id   AF-A0A8J6LFG5-F1
#
_cell.length_a   1.000
_cell.length_b   1.000
_cell.length_c   1.000
_cell.angle_alpha   90.00
_cell.angle_beta   90.00
_cell.angle_gamma   90.00
#
_symmetry.space_group_name_H-M   'P 1'
#
loop_
_entity.id
_entity.type
_entity.pdbx_description
1 polymer ?
#
loop_
_entity_poly.entity_id
_entity_poly.type
_entity_poly.pdbx_seq_one_letter_code
_entity_poly.pdbx_strand_id
1 'polypeptide(L)'
;MSPLVQFSLFLIISHQSSLIHSIKYTLTKSTSETTHHDEDVITSEENVRKLTVEDEFHIFDKDLLQITEKTAIFIMNRNYVLHKIESGAFADQDITETILISNSNLKVLQTGTFKNLKIFELILSDNEITDIEDEAIDNLINLRILNLSKNRIVQFSAECIIDAPASYLDMAFNHLQLVGENWFRFMTDEEPATVLLDNNEIESVDSMAFEGVLLGTLNLRSNRIGTLPFEMFEDDTISRVYLQDNSLETLPGTFFELSQLSLANLNGNPLDCDTQEKLKKKKSRQIQIIYDEDC
;
A
#
# COMPACT_ATOMS: atom_id res chain seq x y z
N MET A 1 28.69 7.30 15.59
CA MET A 1 28.33 7.53 14.17
C MET A 1 27.20 6.55 13.87
N SER A 2 25.96 7.01 13.91
CA SER A 2 24.78 6.19 13.59
C SER A 2 23.97 6.95 12.53
N PRO A 3 23.48 6.30 11.46
CA PRO A 3 22.50 6.93 10.61
C PRO A 3 21.15 6.84 11.33
N LEU A 4 20.62 7.99 11.73
CA LEU A 4 19.21 8.14 12.06
C LEU A 4 18.41 7.89 10.78
N VAL A 5 17.79 6.71 10.69
CA VAL A 5 16.75 6.45 9.70
C VAL A 5 15.50 7.20 10.14
N GLN A 6 15.37 8.42 9.63
CA GLN A 6 14.21 9.29 9.78
C GLN A 6 13.28 9.01 8.59
N PHE A 7 12.46 7.95 8.67
CA PHE A 7 11.32 7.79 7.75
C PHE A 7 10.23 8.77 8.18
N SER A 8 10.39 10.01 7.76
CA SER A 8 9.32 11.00 7.78
C SER A 8 8.45 10.78 6.56
N LEU A 9 7.23 10.29 6.81
CA LEU A 9 6.08 10.40 5.93
C LEU A 9 5.97 11.87 5.49
N PHE A 10 6.37 12.20 4.25
CA PHE A 10 6.10 13.49 3.64
C PHE A 10 5.52 13.28 2.26
N LEU A 11 4.25 13.66 2.12
CA LEU A 11 3.71 14.26 0.90
C LEU A 11 4.75 15.21 0.29
N ILE A 12 5.32 14.85 -0.86
CA ILE A 12 5.96 15.83 -1.75
C ILE A 12 5.01 16.04 -2.93
N ILE A 13 3.95 16.80 -2.67
CA ILE A 13 3.54 17.82 -3.62
C ILE A 13 3.93 19.16 -2.98
N SER A 14 5.16 19.63 -3.21
CA SER A 14 5.47 21.01 -3.59
C SER A 14 6.97 21.35 -3.53
N HIS A 15 7.38 22.10 -4.57
CA HIS A 15 8.49 23.05 -4.59
C HIS A 15 9.93 22.52 -4.57
N GLN A 16 10.36 21.91 -5.67
CA GLN A 16 11.62 22.32 -6.29
C GLN A 16 11.37 22.87 -7.69
N SER A 17 11.75 24.14 -7.84
CA SER A 17 11.81 24.91 -9.07
C SER A 17 12.92 24.36 -9.99
N SER A 18 12.64 23.27 -10.68
CA SER A 18 13.03 23.11 -12.08
C SER A 18 11.73 23.07 -12.88
N LEU A 19 11.68 23.61 -14.10
CA LEU A 19 10.46 23.53 -14.92
C LEU A 19 10.11 22.05 -15.16
N ILE A 20 9.25 21.48 -14.31
CA ILE A 20 8.58 20.22 -14.60
C ILE A 20 7.65 20.54 -15.75
N HIS A 21 8.07 20.18 -16.97
CA HIS A 21 7.23 20.22 -18.14
C HIS A 21 6.08 19.24 -17.88
N SER A 22 4.92 19.82 -17.59
CA SER A 22 3.70 19.11 -17.25
C SER A 22 2.62 19.55 -18.22
N ILE A 23 1.89 18.58 -18.76
CA ILE A 23 0.71 18.85 -19.56
C ILE A 23 -0.51 18.45 -18.74
N LYS A 24 -1.50 19.33 -18.77
CA LYS A 24 -2.84 19.06 -18.29
C LYS A 24 -3.70 18.72 -19.49
N TYR A 25 -4.27 17.53 -19.49
CA TYR A 25 -5.28 17.14 -20.46
C TYR A 25 -6.65 17.49 -19.87
N THR A 26 -7.38 18.29 -20.64
CA THR A 26 -8.78 18.64 -20.42
C THR A 26 -9.48 18.44 -21.75
N LEU A 27 -10.09 17.28 -21.94
CA LEU A 27 -10.98 16.99 -23.06
C LEU A 27 -12.22 17.89 -22.89
N THR A 28 -12.24 19.00 -23.63
CA THR A 28 -13.38 19.92 -23.64
C THR A 28 -14.51 19.34 -24.48
N LYS A 29 -15.15 18.27 -24.00
CA LYS A 29 -16.51 17.89 -24.39
C LYS A 29 -17.15 16.94 -23.38
N SER A 30 -18.27 17.39 -22.83
CA SER A 30 -19.19 16.54 -22.08
C SER A 30 -19.72 15.43 -22.97
N THR A 31 -19.61 14.17 -22.56
CA THR A 31 -20.38 13.09 -23.18
C THR A 31 -20.94 12.16 -22.11
N SER A 32 -22.24 12.35 -21.91
CA SER A 32 -23.19 11.39 -21.37
C SER A 32 -22.97 9.97 -21.89
N GLU A 33 -22.97 8.99 -20.99
CA GLU A 33 -23.48 7.60 -21.12
C GLU A 33 -23.19 6.73 -22.37
N THR A 34 -22.45 7.15 -23.39
CA THR A 34 -22.21 6.32 -24.59
C THR A 34 -20.81 6.53 -25.17
N THR A 35 -20.05 5.42 -25.22
CA THR A 35 -18.94 5.08 -26.15
C THR A 35 -18.05 6.23 -26.59
N HIS A 36 -16.82 6.28 -26.05
CA HIS A 36 -15.75 7.13 -26.56
C HIS A 36 -15.55 6.90 -28.08
N HIS A 37 -15.44 7.99 -28.83
CA HIS A 37 -15.04 7.97 -30.23
C HIS A 37 -13.51 8.04 -30.32
N ASP A 38 -12.93 7.49 -31.39
CA ASP A 38 -11.49 7.41 -31.69
C ASP A 38 -10.70 8.76 -31.63
N GLU A 39 -11.36 9.89 -31.37
CA GLU A 39 -10.76 11.24 -31.33
C GLU A 39 -10.34 11.71 -29.92
N ASP A 40 -10.70 11.00 -28.84
CA ASP A 40 -10.44 11.41 -27.43
C ASP A 40 -9.27 10.65 -26.77
N VAL A 41 -8.23 10.32 -27.55
CA VAL A 41 -7.06 9.58 -27.06
C VAL A 41 -6.10 10.48 -26.28
N ILE A 42 -5.76 10.07 -25.05
CA ILE A 42 -4.75 10.68 -24.19
C ILE A 42 -3.38 10.14 -24.61
N THR A 43 -2.59 10.99 -25.24
CA THR A 43 -1.21 10.68 -25.65
C THR A 43 -0.19 11.40 -24.77
N SER A 44 1.10 11.15 -25.00
CA SER A 44 2.20 11.91 -24.40
C SER A 44 3.01 12.64 -25.46
N GLU A 45 3.43 13.87 -25.16
CA GLU A 45 4.29 14.67 -26.04
C GLU A 45 5.77 14.57 -25.64
N GLU A 46 6.65 14.87 -26.59
CA GLU A 46 8.10 14.86 -26.37
C GLU A 46 8.48 15.81 -25.21
N ASN A 47 9.33 15.34 -24.29
CA ASN A 47 9.76 16.06 -23.09
C ASN A 47 8.69 16.30 -22.01
N VAL A 48 7.51 15.67 -22.11
CA VAL A 48 6.50 15.71 -21.05
C VAL A 48 6.82 14.69 -19.99
N ARG A 49 7.20 15.16 -18.80
CA ARG A 49 7.50 14.28 -17.67
C ARG A 49 6.23 13.86 -16.92
N LYS A 50 5.24 14.75 -16.87
CA LYS A 50 4.05 14.57 -16.06
C LYS A 50 2.78 14.80 -16.88
N LEU A 51 1.94 13.78 -16.90
CA LEU A 51 0.63 13.75 -17.51
C LEU A 51 -0.43 13.84 -16.42
N THR A 52 -1.29 14.86 -16.45
CA THR A 52 -2.41 15.01 -15.51
C THR A 52 -3.72 15.06 -16.27
N VAL A 53 -4.62 14.14 -15.95
CA VAL A 53 -5.96 14.02 -16.49
C VAL A 53 -6.94 14.64 -15.50
N GLU A 54 -7.61 15.72 -15.88
CA GLU A 54 -8.54 16.46 -15.02
C GLU A 54 -10.02 16.17 -15.35
N ASP A 55 -10.30 15.43 -16.43
CA ASP A 55 -11.68 15.14 -16.84
C ASP A 55 -12.36 14.06 -15.98
N GLU A 56 -13.68 14.11 -15.98
CA GLU A 56 -14.54 13.15 -15.31
C GLU A 56 -14.92 12.00 -16.26
N PHE A 57 -14.35 10.83 -15.99
CA PHE A 57 -14.63 9.57 -16.70
C PHE A 57 -15.49 8.68 -15.83
N HIS A 58 -16.59 8.17 -16.37
CA HIS A 58 -17.36 7.12 -15.71
C HIS A 58 -16.60 5.77 -15.75
N ILE A 59 -16.03 5.48 -16.92
CA ILE A 59 -15.20 4.31 -17.20
C ILE A 59 -13.94 4.83 -17.90
N PHE A 60 -12.77 4.37 -17.46
CA PHE A 60 -11.52 4.61 -18.18
C PHE A 60 -11.27 3.43 -19.12
N ASP A 61 -11.67 3.59 -20.38
CA ASP A 61 -11.55 2.58 -21.44
C ASP A 61 -10.08 2.33 -21.80
N LYS A 62 -9.77 1.09 -22.19
CA LYS A 62 -8.42 0.66 -22.54
C LYS A 62 -7.81 1.39 -23.74
N ASP A 63 -8.64 1.91 -24.63
CA ASP A 63 -8.19 2.57 -25.85
C ASP A 63 -7.91 4.08 -25.63
N LEU A 64 -8.23 4.61 -24.43
CA LEU A 64 -8.03 6.04 -24.08
C LEU A 64 -6.58 6.42 -23.84
N LEU A 65 -5.72 5.50 -23.40
CA LEU A 65 -4.34 5.83 -23.02
C LEU A 65 -3.35 5.25 -24.02
N GLN A 66 -2.63 6.13 -24.72
CA GLN A 66 -1.60 5.76 -25.69
C GLN A 66 -0.35 6.61 -25.46
N ILE A 67 0.45 6.24 -24.46
CA ILE A 67 1.73 6.87 -24.15
C ILE A 67 2.72 6.53 -25.26
N THR A 68 2.93 7.46 -26.19
CA THR A 68 3.85 7.32 -27.34
C THR A 68 5.26 7.78 -27.03
N GLU A 69 5.41 8.69 -26.08
CA GLU A 69 6.67 9.21 -25.56
C GLU A 69 6.78 8.93 -24.05
N LYS A 70 7.98 8.61 -23.58
CA LYS A 70 8.24 8.25 -22.19
C LYS A 70 7.67 9.27 -21.22
N THR A 71 6.77 8.84 -20.34
CA THR A 71 6.16 9.66 -19.30
C THR A 71 6.64 9.18 -17.93
N ALA A 72 7.01 10.08 -17.03
CA ALA A 72 7.41 9.64 -15.69
C ALA A 72 6.19 9.44 -14.79
N ILE A 73 5.26 10.39 -14.80
CA ILE A 73 4.17 10.47 -13.82
C ILE A 73 2.83 10.60 -14.54
N PHE A 74 1.90 9.68 -14.24
CA PHE A 74 0.50 9.78 -14.63
C PHE A 74 -0.37 10.09 -13.41
N ILE A 75 -1.25 11.09 -13.53
CA ILE A 75 -2.18 11.47 -12.46
C ILE A 75 -3.60 11.55 -13.00
N MET A 76 -4.53 10.84 -12.36
CA MET A 76 -5.97 10.96 -12.57
C MET A 76 -6.68 11.00 -11.22
N ASN A 77 -6.84 12.20 -10.66
CA ASN A 77 -7.37 12.40 -9.32
C ASN A 77 -8.68 13.17 -9.31
N ARG A 78 -9.48 12.96 -8.25
CA ARG A 78 -10.74 13.68 -8.04
C ARG A 78 -11.74 13.46 -9.18
N ASN A 79 -11.73 12.25 -9.73
CA ASN A 79 -12.73 11.83 -10.69
C ASN A 79 -13.86 11.12 -9.92
N TYR A 80 -14.83 11.90 -9.46
CA TYR A 80 -15.91 11.46 -8.57
C TYR A 80 -16.99 10.59 -9.24
N VAL A 81 -16.84 10.28 -10.53
CA VAL A 81 -17.77 9.41 -11.27
C VAL A 81 -17.10 8.14 -11.81
N LEU A 82 -15.76 8.05 -11.73
CA LEU A 82 -14.99 6.89 -12.14
C LEU A 82 -15.31 5.71 -11.25
N HIS A 83 -15.96 4.69 -11.80
CA HIS A 83 -16.26 3.47 -11.06
C HIS A 83 -15.52 2.25 -11.62
N LYS A 84 -14.91 2.37 -12.81
CA LYS A 84 -14.21 1.27 -13.49
C LYS A 84 -13.02 1.80 -14.31
N ILE A 85 -11.89 1.11 -14.22
CA ILE A 85 -10.82 1.15 -15.23
C ILE A 85 -10.87 -0.20 -15.94
N GLU A 86 -10.86 -0.21 -17.27
CA GLU A 86 -10.94 -1.46 -18.01
C GLU A 86 -9.63 -2.25 -17.94
N SER A 87 -9.76 -3.58 -17.96
CA SER A 87 -8.63 -4.50 -18.13
C SER A 87 -7.73 -4.04 -19.28
N GLY A 88 -6.43 -3.90 -19.00
CA GLY A 88 -5.43 -3.51 -19.98
C GLY A 88 -5.29 -2.01 -20.23
N ALA A 89 -6.09 -1.14 -19.59
CA ALA A 89 -6.04 0.30 -19.88
C ALA A 89 -4.71 0.98 -19.57
N PHE A 90 -3.92 0.41 -18.66
CA PHE A 90 -2.55 0.85 -18.39
C PHE A 90 -1.50 -0.18 -18.83
N ALA A 91 -1.89 -1.28 -19.48
CA ALA A 91 -0.95 -2.31 -19.86
C ALA A 91 0.10 -1.78 -20.85
N ASP A 92 1.36 -2.17 -20.64
CA ASP A 92 2.49 -1.92 -21.53
C ASP A 92 2.81 -0.43 -21.81
N GLN A 93 2.23 0.51 -21.06
CA GLN A 93 2.47 1.95 -21.22
C GLN A 93 3.88 2.33 -20.73
N ASP A 94 4.56 3.27 -21.40
CA ASP A 94 5.90 3.74 -21.00
C ASP A 94 5.83 4.80 -19.89
N ILE A 95 5.20 4.42 -18.77
CA ILE A 95 5.16 5.20 -17.52
C ILE A 95 6.25 4.67 -16.59
N THR A 96 7.13 5.53 -16.10
CA THR A 96 8.39 5.07 -15.47
C THR A 96 8.63 5.46 -14.02
N GLU A 97 7.77 6.25 -13.39
CA GLU A 97 7.92 6.62 -11.98
C GLU A 97 6.64 6.29 -11.20
N THR A 98 5.55 7.01 -11.44
CA THR A 98 4.37 6.95 -10.57
C THR A 98 3.08 6.94 -11.38
N ILE A 99 2.16 6.04 -11.02
CA ILE A 99 0.74 6.15 -11.37
C ILE A 99 -0.03 6.51 -10.10
N LEU A 100 -0.77 7.60 -10.15
CA LEU A 100 -1.56 8.11 -9.03
C LEU A 100 -3.01 8.32 -9.47
N ILE A 101 -3.88 7.48 -8.93
CA ILE A 101 -5.33 7.51 -9.18
C ILE A 101 -6.02 7.49 -7.82
N SER A 102 -6.20 8.66 -7.23
CA SER A 102 -6.70 8.84 -5.85
C SER A 102 -7.87 9.80 -5.77
N ASN A 103 -8.68 9.66 -4.73
CA ASN A 103 -9.92 10.43 -4.55
C ASN A 103 -10.88 10.24 -5.74
N SER A 104 -11.00 9.01 -6.24
CA SER A 104 -11.93 8.65 -7.31
C SER A 104 -12.88 7.56 -6.78
N ASN A 105 -13.99 7.29 -7.46
CA ASN A 105 -14.99 6.32 -6.97
C ASN A 105 -14.71 4.88 -7.46
N LEU A 106 -13.44 4.55 -7.73
CA LEU A 106 -13.05 3.28 -8.34
C LEU A 106 -13.41 2.12 -7.41
N LYS A 107 -14.13 1.12 -7.93
CA LYS A 107 -14.69 0.04 -7.10
C LYS A 107 -13.98 -1.30 -7.23
N VAL A 108 -13.44 -1.57 -8.42
CA VAL A 108 -12.83 -2.86 -8.73
C VAL A 108 -11.53 -2.63 -9.49
N LEU A 109 -10.49 -3.37 -9.11
CA LEU A 109 -9.28 -3.52 -9.91
C LEU A 109 -9.39 -4.81 -10.71
N GLN A 110 -9.55 -4.69 -12.02
CA GLN A 110 -9.74 -5.85 -12.89
C GLN A 110 -8.40 -6.50 -13.24
N THR A 111 -8.43 -7.78 -13.59
CA THR A 111 -7.27 -8.52 -14.10
C THR A 111 -6.58 -7.73 -15.21
N GLY A 112 -5.25 -7.62 -15.15
CA GLY A 112 -4.44 -6.95 -16.16
C GLY A 112 -4.66 -5.45 -16.28
N THR A 113 -5.33 -4.78 -15.32
CA THR A 113 -5.46 -3.31 -15.31
C THR A 113 -4.08 -2.66 -15.35
N PHE A 114 -3.18 -3.11 -14.48
CA PHE A 114 -1.77 -2.67 -14.43
C PHE A 114 -0.88 -3.85 -14.77
N LYS A 115 -0.35 -3.87 -16.00
CA LYS A 115 0.45 -5.00 -16.50
C LYS A 115 1.70 -4.51 -17.24
N ASN A 116 2.84 -5.16 -16.99
CA ASN A 116 4.12 -4.90 -17.68
C ASN A 116 4.62 -3.44 -17.57
N LEU A 117 4.33 -2.78 -16.45
CA LEU A 117 4.73 -1.39 -16.21
C LEU A 117 6.07 -1.30 -15.49
N LYS A 118 6.84 -0.25 -15.78
CA LYS A 118 8.17 -0.01 -15.17
C LYS A 118 8.13 1.00 -14.02
N ILE A 119 6.95 1.24 -13.46
CA ILE A 119 6.72 2.19 -12.38
C ILE A 119 7.33 1.74 -11.06
N PHE A 120 7.64 2.71 -10.20
CA PHE A 120 8.11 2.49 -8.83
C PHE A 120 6.98 2.67 -7.81
N GLU A 121 5.94 3.43 -8.16
CA GLU A 121 4.87 3.79 -7.24
C GLU A 121 3.50 3.62 -7.91
N LEU A 122 2.63 2.84 -7.28
CA LEU A 122 1.22 2.73 -7.63
C LEU A 122 0.37 3.19 -6.44
N ILE A 123 -0.27 4.35 -6.60
CA ILE A 123 -1.03 5.01 -5.56
C ILE A 123 -2.50 5.02 -5.96
N LEU A 124 -3.30 4.21 -5.26
CA LEU A 124 -4.73 4.01 -5.46
C LEU A 124 -5.52 4.34 -4.17
N SER A 125 -4.93 5.16 -3.30
CA SER A 125 -5.54 5.53 -2.03
C SER A 125 -6.79 6.39 -2.20
N ASP A 126 -7.65 6.40 -1.19
CA ASP A 126 -8.86 7.22 -1.16
C ASP A 126 -9.77 6.91 -2.37
N ASN A 127 -10.04 5.63 -2.66
CA ASN A 127 -11.07 5.20 -3.62
C ASN A 127 -12.20 4.42 -2.92
N GLU A 128 -13.05 3.72 -3.67
CA GLU A 128 -14.09 2.84 -3.14
C GLU A 128 -13.80 1.35 -3.44
N ILE A 129 -12.53 0.96 -3.57
CA ILE A 129 -12.15 -0.37 -4.04
C ILE A 129 -12.64 -1.40 -3.02
N THR A 130 -13.49 -2.33 -3.47
CA THR A 130 -13.96 -3.47 -2.67
C THR A 130 -13.29 -4.77 -3.07
N ASP A 131 -13.01 -4.91 -4.38
CA ASP A 131 -12.55 -6.15 -4.98
C ASP A 131 -11.31 -5.90 -5.85
N ILE A 132 -10.34 -6.80 -5.74
CA ILE A 132 -9.14 -6.84 -6.57
C ILE A 132 -9.11 -8.23 -7.20
N GLU A 133 -9.23 -8.30 -8.52
CA GLU A 133 -9.18 -9.57 -9.25
C GLU A 133 -7.76 -10.13 -9.27
N ASP A 134 -7.62 -11.43 -9.54
CA ASP A 134 -6.32 -12.07 -9.72
C ASP A 134 -5.55 -11.39 -10.88
N GLU A 135 -4.23 -11.26 -10.73
CA GLU A 135 -3.35 -10.61 -11.70
C GLU A 135 -3.75 -9.16 -12.07
N ALA A 136 -4.47 -8.45 -11.20
CA ALA A 136 -4.81 -7.04 -11.43
C ALA A 136 -3.57 -6.13 -11.46
N ILE A 137 -2.54 -6.49 -10.68
CA ILE A 137 -1.22 -5.86 -10.63
C ILE A 137 -0.18 -6.93 -11.00
N ASP A 138 0.31 -6.90 -12.23
CA ASP A 138 1.13 -7.98 -12.80
C ASP A 138 2.39 -7.47 -13.51
N ASN A 139 3.55 -8.03 -13.16
CA ASN A 139 4.85 -7.74 -13.78
C ASN A 139 5.24 -6.25 -13.66
N LEU A 140 5.12 -5.71 -12.45
CA LEU A 140 5.62 -4.38 -12.09
C LEU A 140 6.98 -4.52 -11.39
N ILE A 141 7.99 -5.00 -12.12
CA ILE A 141 9.29 -5.43 -11.57
C ILE A 141 10.06 -4.38 -10.77
N ASN A 142 9.76 -3.09 -10.98
CA ASN A 142 10.40 -1.97 -10.28
C ASN A 142 9.56 -1.44 -9.12
N LEU A 143 8.37 -2.00 -8.86
CA LEU A 143 7.47 -1.48 -7.86
C LEU A 143 8.16 -1.48 -6.49
N ARG A 144 8.00 -0.38 -5.76
CA ARG A 144 8.49 -0.19 -4.40
C ARG A 144 7.37 0.22 -3.47
N ILE A 145 6.44 1.06 -3.94
CA ILE A 145 5.34 1.58 -3.15
C ILE A 145 4.01 1.15 -3.78
N LEU A 146 3.23 0.41 -3.02
CA LEU A 146 1.82 0.14 -3.31
C LEU A 146 0.96 0.76 -2.21
N ASN A 147 0.12 1.73 -2.56
CA ASN A 147 -0.81 2.34 -1.63
C ASN A 147 -2.26 2.06 -2.05
N LEU A 148 -2.94 1.25 -1.25
CA LEU A 148 -4.35 0.87 -1.34
C LEU A 148 -5.14 1.39 -0.12
N SER A 149 -4.59 2.32 0.66
CA SER A 149 -5.21 2.82 1.89
C SER A 149 -6.51 3.58 1.62
N LYS A 150 -7.39 3.62 2.63
CA LYS A 150 -8.67 4.33 2.58
C LYS A 150 -9.53 3.90 1.38
N ASN A 151 -9.67 2.59 1.23
CA ASN A 151 -10.60 1.96 0.31
C ASN A 151 -11.68 1.25 1.11
N ARG A 152 -12.39 0.30 0.49
CA ARG A 152 -13.41 -0.53 1.15
C ARG A 152 -13.08 -2.01 1.05
N ILE A 153 -11.79 -2.35 1.03
CA ILE A 153 -11.32 -3.72 0.80
C ILE A 153 -11.67 -4.57 2.02
N VAL A 154 -12.40 -5.65 1.79
CA VAL A 154 -12.81 -6.60 2.85
C VAL A 154 -11.92 -7.86 2.84
N GLN A 155 -11.49 -8.28 1.65
CA GLN A 155 -10.67 -9.47 1.44
C GLN A 155 -9.51 -9.14 0.51
N PHE A 156 -8.42 -9.87 0.69
CA PHE A 156 -7.22 -9.76 -0.12
C PHE A 156 -6.64 -11.14 -0.41
N SER A 157 -6.06 -11.32 -1.58
CA SER A 157 -5.36 -12.53 -2.02
C SER A 157 -4.02 -12.13 -2.60
N ALA A 158 -2.98 -12.92 -2.32
CA ALA A 158 -1.68 -12.73 -2.95
C ALA A 158 -1.67 -13.03 -4.46
N GLU A 159 -2.72 -13.66 -5.00
CA GLU A 159 -2.88 -13.91 -6.45
C GLU A 159 -3.25 -12.62 -7.21
N CYS A 160 -3.74 -11.59 -6.52
CA CYS A 160 -4.04 -10.29 -7.10
C CYS A 160 -2.78 -9.52 -7.56
N ILE A 161 -1.62 -9.88 -6.99
CA ILE A 161 -0.36 -9.18 -7.18
C ILE A 161 0.73 -10.19 -7.54
N ILE A 162 1.20 -10.14 -8.78
CA ILE A 162 2.21 -11.07 -9.31
C ILE A 162 3.41 -10.26 -9.83
N ASP A 163 4.62 -10.74 -9.53
CA ASP A 163 5.89 -10.14 -10.00
C ASP A 163 6.00 -8.62 -9.76
N ALA A 164 5.58 -8.18 -8.58
CA ALA A 164 5.58 -6.77 -8.17
C ALA A 164 6.24 -6.60 -6.79
N PRO A 165 7.59 -6.60 -6.71
CA PRO A 165 8.37 -6.73 -5.47
C PRO A 165 8.38 -5.45 -4.62
N ALA A 166 7.21 -5.04 -4.13
CA ALA A 166 7.05 -3.86 -3.30
C ALA A 166 7.77 -4.03 -1.95
N SER A 167 8.42 -2.95 -1.47
CA SER A 167 8.98 -2.87 -0.11
C SER A 167 8.11 -2.03 0.83
N TYR A 168 7.11 -1.33 0.31
CA TYR A 168 6.14 -0.56 1.08
C TYR A 168 4.73 -0.88 0.60
N LEU A 169 3.92 -1.40 1.53
CA LEU A 169 2.50 -1.67 1.33
C LEU A 169 1.68 -0.90 2.36
N ASP A 170 0.75 -0.10 1.88
CA ASP A 170 -0.21 0.61 2.71
C ASP A 170 -1.63 0.19 2.36
N MET A 171 -2.28 -0.52 3.27
CA MET A 171 -3.69 -0.93 3.21
C MET A 171 -4.45 -0.43 4.45
N ALA A 172 -3.94 0.61 5.13
CA ALA A 172 -4.60 1.20 6.27
C ALA A 172 -5.98 1.76 5.91
N PHE A 173 -6.88 1.87 6.89
CA PHE A 173 -8.24 2.40 6.69
C PHE A 173 -9.05 1.62 5.63
N ASN A 174 -9.03 0.30 5.70
CA ASN A 174 -9.90 -0.60 4.92
C ASN A 174 -10.84 -1.37 5.88
N HIS A 175 -11.46 -2.45 5.40
CA HIS A 175 -12.35 -3.32 6.17
C HIS A 175 -11.82 -4.75 6.26
N LEU A 176 -10.49 -4.93 6.24
CA LEU A 176 -9.86 -6.25 6.32
C LEU A 176 -10.19 -6.90 7.67
N GLN A 177 -10.63 -8.15 7.64
CA GLN A 177 -11.03 -8.91 8.85
C GLN A 177 -9.97 -9.90 9.34
N LEU A 178 -9.01 -10.24 8.49
CA LEU A 178 -7.90 -11.12 8.82
C LEU A 178 -6.65 -10.69 8.04
N VAL A 179 -5.51 -11.27 8.40
CA VAL A 179 -4.33 -11.33 7.53
C VAL A 179 -4.11 -12.80 7.20
N GLY A 180 -4.27 -13.16 5.92
CA GLY A 180 -4.31 -14.56 5.49
C GLY A 180 -2.93 -15.13 5.18
N GLU A 181 -2.91 -16.45 4.96
CA GLU A 181 -1.74 -17.21 4.54
C GLU A 181 -1.08 -16.57 3.30
N ASN A 182 0.24 -16.39 3.36
CA ASN A 182 1.08 -15.94 2.24
C ASN A 182 0.68 -14.61 1.58
N TRP A 183 -0.09 -13.75 2.27
CA TRP A 183 -0.56 -12.47 1.74
C TRP A 183 0.57 -11.60 1.17
N PHE A 184 1.74 -11.62 1.80
CA PHE A 184 2.84 -10.72 1.45
C PHE A 184 3.94 -11.39 0.63
N ARG A 185 3.72 -12.59 0.07
CA ARG A 185 4.73 -13.33 -0.72
C ARG A 185 5.24 -12.57 -1.96
N PHE A 186 4.50 -11.55 -2.40
CA PHE A 186 4.88 -10.69 -3.52
C PHE A 186 5.88 -9.61 -3.14
N MET A 187 6.10 -9.35 -1.85
CA MET A 187 7.03 -8.31 -1.38
C MET A 187 8.47 -8.71 -1.64
N THR A 188 9.37 -7.72 -1.72
CA THR A 188 10.80 -7.97 -1.94
C THR A 188 11.47 -8.67 -0.75
N ASP A 189 12.44 -9.53 -1.05
CA ASP A 189 13.35 -10.15 -0.09
C ASP A 189 14.72 -9.41 -0.02
N GLU A 190 14.89 -8.31 -0.75
CA GLU A 190 16.16 -7.54 -0.80
C GLU A 190 16.33 -6.58 0.39
N GLU A 191 15.23 -6.11 0.98
CA GLU A 191 15.26 -5.13 2.07
C GLU A 191 14.07 -5.29 3.04
N PRO A 192 14.20 -4.87 4.31
CA PRO A 192 13.10 -4.95 5.26
C PRO A 192 11.89 -4.09 4.86
N ALA A 193 10.75 -4.74 4.64
CA ALA A 193 9.51 -4.15 4.19
C ALA A 193 8.78 -3.34 5.26
N THR A 194 7.97 -2.37 4.81
CA THR A 194 7.00 -1.65 5.63
C THR A 194 5.59 -2.06 5.22
N VAL A 195 4.83 -2.58 6.18
CA VAL A 195 3.43 -3.00 5.98
C VAL A 195 2.53 -2.24 6.94
N LEU A 196 1.60 -1.46 6.39
CA LEU A 196 0.62 -0.67 7.14
C LEU A 196 -0.78 -1.26 6.94
N LEU A 197 -1.37 -1.70 8.03
CA LEU A 197 -2.68 -2.35 8.12
C LEU A 197 -3.54 -1.73 9.23
N ASP A 198 -3.15 -0.55 9.72
CA ASP A 198 -3.85 0.11 10.81
C ASP A 198 -5.24 0.57 10.43
N ASN A 199 -6.12 0.70 11.42
CA ASN A 199 -7.51 1.12 11.23
C ASN A 199 -8.27 0.20 10.26
N ASN A 200 -8.14 -1.11 10.46
CA ASN A 200 -8.94 -2.14 9.81
C ASN A 200 -9.84 -2.85 10.86
N GLU A 201 -10.37 -4.02 10.51
CA GLU A 201 -11.20 -4.85 11.40
C GLU A 201 -10.54 -6.21 11.66
N ILE A 202 -9.21 -6.28 11.63
CA ILE A 202 -8.45 -7.53 11.68
C ILE A 202 -8.62 -8.19 13.04
N GLU A 203 -9.13 -9.42 13.05
CA GLU A 203 -9.34 -10.23 14.26
C GLU A 203 -8.26 -11.31 14.41
N SER A 204 -7.74 -11.82 13.30
CA SER A 204 -6.75 -12.91 13.28
C SER A 204 -5.67 -12.70 12.24
N VAL A 205 -4.46 -13.16 12.55
CA VAL A 205 -3.34 -13.23 11.64
C VAL A 205 -2.92 -14.68 11.50
N ASP A 206 -2.86 -15.18 10.26
CA ASP A 206 -2.42 -16.53 9.96
C ASP A 206 -0.93 -16.73 10.31
N SER A 207 -0.55 -17.93 10.73
CA SER A 207 0.84 -18.27 11.08
C SER A 207 1.80 -18.12 9.90
N MET A 208 1.33 -18.32 8.66
CA MET A 208 2.14 -18.20 7.44
C MET A 208 1.90 -16.86 6.72
N ALA A 209 1.29 -15.87 7.37
CA ALA A 209 0.98 -14.59 6.74
C ALA A 209 2.22 -13.86 6.18
N PHE A 210 3.34 -13.95 6.91
CA PHE A 210 4.59 -13.26 6.61
C PHE A 210 5.74 -14.21 6.25
N GLU A 211 5.42 -15.46 5.87
CA GLU A 211 6.45 -16.43 5.50
C GLU A 211 7.34 -15.89 4.36
N GLY A 212 8.66 -15.90 4.58
CA GLY A 212 9.64 -15.43 3.60
C GLY A 212 9.73 -13.91 3.44
N VAL A 213 9.05 -13.14 4.29
CA VAL A 213 9.04 -11.67 4.20
C VAL A 213 9.95 -11.06 5.26
N LEU A 214 10.95 -10.32 4.82
CA LEU A 214 11.78 -9.51 5.70
C LEU A 214 10.97 -8.31 6.20
N LEU A 215 10.29 -8.40 7.35
CA LEU A 215 9.52 -7.29 7.91
C LEU A 215 10.43 -6.30 8.62
N GLY A 216 10.48 -5.04 8.19
CA GLY A 216 11.17 -3.96 8.89
C GLY A 216 10.25 -3.15 9.82
N THR A 217 9.05 -2.81 9.35
CA THR A 217 8.04 -2.07 10.11
C THR A 217 6.66 -2.67 9.87
N LEU A 218 5.93 -2.98 10.94
CA LEU A 218 4.56 -3.47 10.89
C LEU A 218 3.64 -2.57 11.71
N ASN A 219 2.59 -2.05 11.09
CA ASN A 219 1.55 -1.29 11.77
C ASN A 219 0.21 -2.02 11.71
N LEU A 220 -0.23 -2.54 12.85
CA LEU A 220 -1.51 -3.22 13.07
C LEU A 220 -2.38 -2.44 14.08
N ARG A 221 -2.06 -1.17 14.32
CA ARG A 221 -2.80 -0.29 15.23
C ARG A 221 -4.31 -0.32 14.95
N SER A 222 -5.13 -0.20 16.00
CA SER A 222 -6.57 0.04 15.88
C SER A 222 -7.23 -1.04 15.01
N ASN A 223 -7.03 -2.28 15.43
CA ASN A 223 -7.67 -3.49 14.90
C ASN A 223 -8.37 -4.23 16.07
N ARG A 224 -8.76 -5.49 15.88
CA ARG A 224 -9.47 -6.31 16.87
C ARG A 224 -8.68 -7.58 17.21
N ILE A 225 -7.36 -7.51 17.12
CA ILE A 225 -6.49 -8.69 17.24
C ILE A 225 -6.43 -9.14 18.70
N GLY A 226 -6.81 -10.39 18.97
CA GLY A 226 -6.73 -11.00 20.31
C GLY A 226 -5.40 -11.72 20.58
N THR A 227 -4.81 -12.33 19.56
CA THR A 227 -3.55 -13.08 19.66
C THR A 227 -2.72 -12.91 18.40
N LEU A 228 -1.39 -12.96 18.53
CA LEU A 228 -0.45 -13.01 17.41
C LEU A 228 0.15 -14.41 17.30
N PRO A 229 0.35 -14.95 16.08
CA PRO A 229 0.98 -16.25 15.89
C PRO A 229 2.46 -16.20 16.30
N PHE A 230 3.03 -17.37 16.60
CA PHE A 230 4.43 -17.49 17.04
C PHE A 230 5.39 -17.13 15.90
N GLU A 231 5.05 -17.58 14.71
CA GLU A 231 5.84 -17.54 13.47
C GLU A 231 6.03 -16.10 12.95
N MET A 232 5.12 -15.17 13.27
CA MET A 232 5.14 -13.78 12.78
C MET A 232 6.44 -13.02 13.07
N PHE A 233 7.20 -13.41 14.10
CA PHE A 233 8.41 -12.71 14.54
C PHE A 233 9.69 -13.54 14.41
N GLU A 234 9.70 -14.62 13.62
CA GLU A 234 10.87 -15.50 13.47
C GLU A 234 12.04 -14.88 12.70
N ASP A 235 11.77 -14.05 11.68
CA ASP A 235 12.81 -13.51 10.78
C ASP A 235 13.71 -12.42 11.40
N ASP A 236 13.49 -12.01 12.66
CA ASP A 236 14.27 -11.02 13.44
C ASP A 236 14.72 -9.76 12.67
N THR A 237 13.98 -9.35 11.65
CA THR A 237 14.26 -8.12 10.86
C THR A 237 13.45 -6.92 11.35
N ILE A 238 12.41 -7.17 12.15
CA ILE A 238 11.45 -6.15 12.55
C ILE A 238 12.07 -5.17 13.55
N SER A 239 12.07 -3.91 13.14
CA SER A 239 12.65 -2.81 13.90
C SER A 239 11.57 -1.98 14.62
N ARG A 240 10.36 -1.94 14.07
CA ARG A 240 9.24 -1.14 14.59
C ARG A 240 7.94 -1.89 14.47
N VAL A 241 7.20 -1.97 15.57
CA VAL A 241 5.90 -2.62 15.62
C VAL A 241 4.89 -1.74 16.35
N TYR A 242 3.76 -1.52 15.71
CA TYR A 242 2.65 -0.73 16.26
C TYR A 242 1.43 -1.63 16.37
N LEU A 243 1.05 -1.93 17.60
CA LEU A 243 -0.03 -2.85 17.98
C LEU A 243 -1.05 -2.18 18.89
N GLN A 244 -0.92 -0.87 19.11
CA GLN A 244 -1.79 -0.15 20.03
C GLN A 244 -3.27 -0.20 19.60
N ASP A 245 -4.17 -0.10 20.55
CA ASP A 245 -5.62 -0.14 20.36
C ASP A 245 -6.06 -1.48 19.72
N ASN A 246 -5.70 -2.61 20.33
CA ASN A 246 -6.12 -3.97 19.95
C ASN A 246 -6.71 -4.69 21.18
N SER A 247 -6.82 -6.01 21.15
CA SER A 247 -7.34 -6.84 22.26
C SER A 247 -6.32 -7.88 22.72
N LEU A 248 -5.03 -7.58 22.61
CA LEU A 248 -3.95 -8.50 22.97
C LEU A 248 -3.87 -8.69 24.49
N GLU A 249 -4.02 -9.93 24.94
CA GLU A 249 -3.77 -10.30 26.34
C GLU A 249 -2.32 -10.73 26.58
N THR A 250 -1.70 -11.34 25.56
CA THR A 250 -0.33 -11.85 25.62
C THR A 250 0.43 -11.57 24.32
N LEU A 251 1.75 -11.76 24.35
CA LEU A 251 2.61 -11.72 23.17
C LEU A 251 3.31 -13.07 22.98
N PRO A 252 3.56 -13.51 21.73
CA PRO A 252 4.30 -14.75 21.47
C PRO A 252 5.73 -14.66 22.00
N GLY A 253 6.33 -15.82 22.30
CA GLY A 253 7.70 -15.90 22.82
C GLY A 253 8.74 -15.22 21.93
N THR A 254 8.61 -15.41 20.61
CA THR A 254 9.46 -14.83 19.55
C THR A 254 9.55 -13.31 19.61
N PHE A 255 8.47 -12.62 20.04
CA PHE A 255 8.50 -11.17 20.22
C PHE A 255 9.61 -10.72 21.19
N PHE A 256 9.86 -11.49 22.25
CA PHE A 256 10.87 -11.16 23.25
C PHE A 256 12.29 -11.50 22.78
N GLU A 257 12.44 -12.22 21.67
CA GLU A 257 13.72 -12.61 21.08
C GLU A 257 14.22 -11.58 20.06
N LEU A 258 13.31 -10.74 19.52
CA LEU A 258 13.61 -9.70 18.53
C LEU A 258 14.79 -8.81 18.94
N SER A 259 15.93 -8.95 18.26
CA SER A 259 17.18 -8.23 18.52
C SER A 259 17.25 -6.89 17.79
N GLN A 260 16.55 -6.76 16.66
CA GLN A 260 16.52 -5.52 15.86
C GLN A 260 15.42 -4.54 16.31
N LEU A 261 14.53 -4.97 17.21
CA LEU A 261 13.41 -4.16 17.68
C LEU A 261 13.91 -2.89 18.38
N SER A 262 13.49 -1.74 17.86
CA SER A 262 13.82 -0.42 18.40
C SER A 262 12.60 0.30 18.98
N LEU A 263 11.40 -0.02 18.49
CA LEU A 263 10.15 0.56 18.96
C LEU A 263 9.03 -0.47 18.93
N ALA A 264 8.33 -0.63 20.05
CA ALA A 264 7.07 -1.34 20.16
C ALA A 264 6.04 -0.47 20.86
N ASN A 265 4.91 -0.22 20.23
CA ASN A 265 3.78 0.44 20.86
C ASN A 265 2.62 -0.54 21.00
N LEU A 266 2.21 -0.78 22.25
CA LEU A 266 1.25 -1.79 22.68
C LEU A 266 0.14 -1.17 23.55
N ASN A 267 0.07 0.17 23.68
CA ASN A 267 -0.97 0.85 24.45
C ASN A 267 -2.39 0.42 24.03
N GLY A 268 -3.36 0.52 24.92
CA GLY A 268 -4.74 0.15 24.62
C GLY A 268 -4.91 -1.34 24.36
N ASN A 269 -4.09 -2.19 24.98
CA ASN A 269 -4.25 -3.65 24.98
C ASN A 269 -4.37 -4.17 26.42
N PRO A 270 -5.24 -5.15 26.70
CA PRO A 270 -5.42 -5.73 28.02
C PRO A 270 -4.32 -6.75 28.38
N LEU A 271 -3.05 -6.34 28.29
CA LEU A 271 -1.91 -7.23 28.52
C LEU A 271 -1.88 -7.75 29.96
N ASP A 272 -1.70 -9.06 30.15
CA ASP A 272 -1.59 -9.67 31.47
C ASP A 272 -0.29 -9.27 32.20
N CYS A 273 -0.27 -9.44 33.53
CA CYS A 273 0.88 -9.03 34.34
C CYS A 273 2.17 -9.78 33.97
N ASP A 274 2.08 -11.04 33.55
CA ASP A 274 3.25 -11.84 33.16
C ASP A 274 3.89 -11.27 31.88
N THR A 275 3.07 -10.88 30.90
CA THR A 275 3.49 -10.22 29.67
C THR A 275 4.08 -8.86 29.98
N GLN A 276 3.43 -8.05 30.83
CA GLN A 276 3.98 -6.76 31.27
C GLN A 276 5.33 -6.92 31.98
N GLU A 277 5.53 -7.93 32.83
CA GLU A 277 6.83 -8.21 33.44
C GLU A 277 7.92 -8.57 32.42
N LYS A 278 7.59 -9.38 31.41
CA LYS A 278 8.53 -9.69 30.31
C LYS A 278 8.87 -8.42 29.51
N LEU A 279 7.89 -7.55 29.25
CA LEU A 279 8.11 -6.26 28.60
C LEU A 279 9.02 -5.34 29.44
N LYS A 280 8.82 -5.27 30.77
CA LYS A 280 9.73 -4.55 31.69
C LYS A 280 11.17 -5.04 31.58
N LYS A 281 11.38 -6.35 31.42
CA LYS A 281 12.71 -6.97 31.25
C LYS A 281 13.31 -6.72 29.86
N LYS A 282 12.47 -6.67 28.81
CA LYS A 282 12.88 -6.43 27.42
C LYS A 282 13.24 -4.95 27.17
N LYS A 283 12.60 -4.01 27.89
CA LYS A 283 12.92 -2.57 27.85
C LYS A 283 14.41 -2.35 28.07
N SER A 284 15.03 -1.53 27.23
CA SER A 284 16.43 -1.15 27.36
C SER A 284 16.65 0.27 26.86
N ARG A 285 17.88 0.80 26.95
CA ARG A 285 18.20 2.13 26.40
C ARG A 285 18.04 2.23 24.88
N GLN A 286 18.00 1.10 24.18
CA GLN A 286 17.93 1.04 22.72
C GLN A 286 16.54 0.64 22.20
N ILE A 287 15.64 0.19 23.09
CA ILE A 287 14.31 -0.31 22.72
C ILE A 287 13.25 0.50 23.46
N GLN A 288 12.45 1.26 22.71
CA GLN A 288 11.30 1.99 23.23
C GLN A 288 10.07 1.09 23.22
N ILE A 289 9.65 0.60 24.40
CA ILE A 289 8.42 -0.18 24.55
C ILE A 289 7.39 0.67 25.31
N ILE A 290 6.24 0.89 24.70
CA ILE A 290 5.12 1.69 25.22
C ILE A 290 3.94 0.74 25.42
N TYR A 291 3.40 0.65 26.64
CA TYR A 291 2.19 -0.10 26.98
C TYR A 291 1.56 0.53 28.23
N ASP A 292 0.29 0.22 28.50
CA ASP A 292 -0.40 0.68 29.71
C ASP A 292 0.05 -0.17 30.92
N GLU A 293 0.73 0.47 31.87
CA GLU A 293 1.24 -0.17 33.09
C GLU A 293 0.14 -0.25 34.15
N ASP A 294 -0.57 -1.38 34.16
CA ASP A 294 -1.64 -1.68 35.13
C ASP A 294 -1.23 -2.75 36.15
N CYS A 295 -0.01 -3.29 35.99
CA CYS A 295 0.76 -4.07 36.95
C CYS A 295 2.17 -3.42 37.11
#